data_AF-A0A538M591-F1
#
_entry.id   AF-A0A538M591-F1
#
_cell.length_a   1.000
_cell.length_b   1.000
_cell.length_c   1.000
_cell.angle_alpha   90.00
_cell.angle_beta   90.00
_cell.angle_gamma   90.00
#
_symmetry.space_group_name_H-M   'P 1'
#
loop_
_entity.id
_entity.type
_entity.pdbx_description
1 polymer ?
#
loop_
_entity_poly.entity_id
_entity_poly.type
_entity_poly.pdbx_seq_one_letter_code
_entity_poly.pdbx_strand_id
1 'polypeptide(L)'
;MGPQRNRVVTTTLFAAFVVITLLVTTVRPTPPVDLAVYLRAARMFATGGGLYDNGWGGALAVPLPYTYPPVWAGLLSPVGWLPWRIASPAWTALNIALLAWIVHLCYRPFLDRKGEARSAWFVMIVIAAALTTPIASVFWFGQLGIVLAAVCLADVVPARPRLPRGVLVGFATALKLTPGLFAVYWLATKRWRPALVAAATSLGLWLAAAVVRPDLSRQFWTDVVFRNERVGDARFVSNQSVHGWLVRSGWSEPLLWVFLVAVVLFIGLARARVAHTAGDELAAATIIGITALLVSPISWIHHGVWIVPAAGVLLGDGRETWRRVCAAGVLAVFVLRLPDWVADGRLAVGPFLTPLLENAYALAYVLLLVFLPVRTPAPDPYPAVGSSAPA
;
A
#
# COMPACT_ATOMS: atom_id res chain seq x y z
N MET A 1 33.59 5.69 -22.49
CA MET A 1 32.58 6.75 -22.31
C MET A 1 32.04 6.68 -20.87
N GLY A 2 32.43 7.63 -20.02
CA GLY A 2 32.68 7.37 -18.61
C GLY A 2 31.51 7.45 -17.62
N PRO A 3 31.76 7.09 -16.34
CA PRO A 3 30.80 7.06 -15.23
C PRO A 3 30.05 8.39 -15.00
N GLN A 4 30.71 9.52 -15.31
CA GLN A 4 30.14 10.85 -15.18
C GLN A 4 28.94 11.09 -16.10
N ARG A 5 28.98 10.60 -17.35
CA ARG A 5 27.86 10.72 -18.30
C ARG A 5 26.64 9.95 -17.82
N ASN A 6 26.84 8.74 -17.29
CA ASN A 6 25.76 7.90 -16.77
C ASN A 6 25.08 8.53 -15.55
N ARG A 7 25.86 9.19 -14.68
CA ARG A 7 25.32 9.95 -13.53
C ARG A 7 24.47 11.14 -13.99
N VAL A 8 24.96 11.93 -14.96
CA VAL A 8 24.19 13.07 -15.51
C VAL A 8 22.87 12.58 -16.10
N VAL A 9 22.90 11.56 -16.96
CA VAL A 9 21.67 11.01 -17.57
C VAL A 9 20.69 10.51 -16.50
N THR A 10 21.18 9.78 -15.50
CA THR A 10 20.34 9.25 -14.41
C THR A 10 19.68 10.37 -13.60
N THR A 11 20.44 11.39 -13.21
CA THR A 11 19.93 12.54 -12.47
C THR A 11 18.92 13.33 -13.30
N THR A 12 19.21 13.55 -14.59
CA THR A 12 18.30 14.25 -15.51
C THR A 12 16.99 13.50 -15.69
N LEU A 13 17.03 12.17 -15.87
CA LEU A 13 15.81 11.35 -16.02
C LEU A 13 14.97 11.38 -14.74
N PHE A 14 15.60 11.26 -13.56
CA PHE A 14 14.87 11.32 -12.30
C PHE A 14 14.28 12.72 -12.05
N ALA A 15 15.05 13.79 -12.30
CA ALA A 15 14.57 15.16 -12.19
C ALA A 15 13.42 15.43 -13.15
N ALA A 16 13.52 14.98 -14.41
CA ALA A 16 12.45 15.10 -15.39
C ALA A 16 11.18 14.37 -14.92
N PHE A 17 11.29 13.14 -14.44
CA PHE A 17 10.17 12.39 -13.86
C PHE A 17 9.50 13.16 -12.71
N VAL A 18 10.28 13.66 -11.75
CA VAL A 18 9.77 14.42 -10.61
C VAL A 18 9.06 15.68 -11.09
N VAL A 19 9.72 16.50 -11.92
CA VAL A 19 9.19 17.77 -12.43
C VAL A 19 7.90 17.55 -13.22
N ILE A 20 7.88 16.58 -14.13
CA ILE A 20 6.67 16.28 -14.93
C ILE A 20 5.53 15.84 -14.02
N THR A 21 5.79 14.94 -13.07
CA THR A 21 4.74 14.44 -12.17
C THR A 21 4.18 15.57 -11.29
N LEU A 22 5.04 16.44 -10.75
CA LEU A 22 4.61 17.60 -9.98
C LEU A 22 3.83 18.60 -10.83
N LEU A 23 4.30 18.88 -12.06
CA LEU A 23 3.62 19.78 -12.98
C LEU A 23 2.20 19.29 -13.30
N VAL A 24 2.04 18.01 -13.67
CA VAL A 24 0.73 17.38 -13.93
C VAL A 24 -0.24 17.53 -12.75
N THR A 25 0.27 17.44 -11.51
CA THR A 25 -0.57 17.62 -10.30
C THR A 25 -0.88 19.08 -9.99
N THR A 26 -0.12 20.03 -10.54
CA THR A 26 -0.27 21.48 -10.28
C THR A 26 -1.18 22.15 -11.31
N VAL A 27 -1.06 21.76 -12.60
CA VAL A 27 -1.76 22.42 -13.72
C VAL A 27 -3.18 21.88 -14.00
N ARG A 28 -3.60 20.84 -13.28
CA ARG A 28 -4.94 20.26 -13.43
C ARG A 28 -6.06 21.27 -13.10
N PRO A 29 -7.26 21.13 -13.70
CA PRO A 29 -8.38 22.05 -13.47
C PRO A 29 -9.03 21.85 -12.10
N THR A 30 -9.04 20.62 -11.59
CA THR A 30 -9.70 20.23 -10.32
C THR A 30 -8.70 19.57 -9.38
N PRO A 31 -8.94 19.60 -8.04
CA PRO A 31 -8.11 18.88 -7.10
C PRO A 31 -8.17 17.36 -7.34
N PRO A 32 -7.09 16.61 -6.98
CA PRO A 32 -7.19 15.16 -6.84
C PRO A 32 -8.37 14.79 -5.92
N VAL A 33 -9.20 13.84 -6.36
CA VAL A 33 -10.52 13.59 -5.74
C VAL A 33 -10.42 13.18 -4.27
N ASP A 34 -9.48 12.30 -3.92
CA ASP A 34 -9.32 11.83 -2.53
C ASP A 34 -8.61 12.89 -1.66
N LEU A 35 -7.64 13.62 -2.22
CA LEU A 35 -7.05 14.75 -1.50
C LEU A 35 -8.09 15.82 -1.16
N ALA A 36 -9.05 16.08 -2.07
CA ALA A 36 -10.12 17.03 -1.81
C ALA A 36 -11.02 16.57 -0.64
N VAL A 37 -11.34 15.27 -0.57
CA VAL A 37 -12.02 14.64 0.57
C VAL A 37 -11.22 14.87 1.86
N TYR A 38 -9.90 14.64 1.83
CA TYR A 38 -9.05 14.79 3.00
C TYR A 38 -8.96 16.23 3.52
N LEU A 39 -8.75 17.21 2.63
CA LEU A 39 -8.69 18.62 3.01
C LEU A 39 -10.03 19.13 3.54
N ARG A 40 -11.14 18.69 2.96
CA ARG A 40 -12.49 19.01 3.46
C ARG A 40 -12.73 18.40 4.84
N ALA A 41 -12.42 17.11 5.01
CA ALA A 41 -12.57 16.42 6.30
C ALA A 41 -11.71 17.06 7.39
N ALA A 42 -10.47 17.45 7.06
CA ALA A 42 -9.58 18.18 7.95
C ALA A 42 -10.18 19.49 8.46
N ARG A 43 -10.76 20.30 7.57
CA ARG A 43 -11.45 21.56 7.95
C ARG A 43 -12.66 21.27 8.83
N MET A 44 -13.51 20.32 8.43
CA MET A 44 -14.72 19.97 9.18
C MET A 44 -14.39 19.43 10.58
N PHE A 45 -13.35 18.62 10.71
CA PHE A 45 -12.88 18.17 12.01
C PHE A 45 -12.48 19.36 12.89
N ALA A 46 -11.74 20.31 12.33
CA ALA A 46 -11.21 21.47 13.05
C ALA A 46 -12.27 22.52 13.42
N THR A 47 -13.31 22.69 12.59
CA THR A 47 -14.37 23.70 12.81
C THR A 47 -15.61 23.13 13.49
N GLY A 48 -15.56 21.91 14.02
CA GLY A 48 -16.72 21.27 14.69
C GLY A 48 -17.80 20.73 13.74
N GLY A 49 -17.54 20.63 12.43
CA GLY A 49 -18.47 20.08 11.45
C GLY A 49 -18.52 18.54 11.44
N GLY A 50 -19.58 17.98 10.84
CA GLY A 50 -19.76 16.55 10.64
C GLY A 50 -18.85 15.97 9.55
N LEU A 51 -18.56 14.65 9.63
CA LEU A 51 -17.76 13.93 8.62
C LEU A 51 -18.55 12.85 7.87
N TYR A 52 -19.58 12.29 8.49
CA TYR A 52 -20.20 11.06 8.01
C TYR A 52 -21.66 11.24 7.61
N ASP A 53 -22.14 12.46 7.48
CA ASP A 53 -23.54 12.74 7.11
C ASP A 53 -23.85 12.32 5.67
N ASN A 54 -25.11 12.03 5.39
CA ASN A 54 -25.57 11.73 4.03
C ASN A 54 -25.35 12.95 3.13
N GLY A 55 -24.81 12.74 1.93
CA GLY A 55 -24.51 13.84 1.00
C GLY A 55 -23.34 14.72 1.41
N TRP A 56 -22.54 14.35 2.42
CA TRP A 56 -21.39 15.14 2.90
C TRP A 56 -20.42 15.58 1.79
N GLY A 57 -20.23 14.70 0.79
CA GLY A 57 -19.38 14.93 -0.37
C GLY A 57 -19.97 15.89 -1.41
N GLY A 58 -21.23 16.31 -1.31
CA GLY A 58 -21.94 17.08 -2.34
C GLY A 58 -21.31 18.44 -2.71
N ALA A 59 -20.45 18.98 -1.86
CA ALA A 59 -19.71 20.21 -2.13
C ALA A 59 -18.28 19.97 -2.68
N LEU A 60 -17.93 18.73 -3.01
CA LEU A 60 -16.73 18.36 -3.75
C LEU A 60 -17.06 18.28 -5.25
N ALA A 61 -16.04 18.49 -6.10
CA ALA A 61 -16.20 18.35 -7.56
C ALA A 61 -16.65 16.93 -7.97
N VAL A 62 -16.19 15.92 -7.23
CA VAL A 62 -16.70 14.54 -7.30
C VAL A 62 -17.26 14.21 -5.92
N PRO A 63 -18.57 13.94 -5.80
CA PRO A 63 -19.21 13.79 -4.50
C PRO A 63 -18.87 12.44 -3.88
N LEU A 64 -17.74 12.40 -3.16
CA LEU A 64 -17.26 11.22 -2.44
C LEU A 64 -17.49 11.37 -0.92
N PRO A 65 -17.87 10.29 -0.22
CA PRO A 65 -17.98 10.29 1.22
C PRO A 65 -16.59 10.23 1.89
N TYR A 66 -16.52 10.66 3.14
CA TYR A 66 -15.37 10.38 4.00
C TYR A 66 -15.55 9.01 4.67
N THR A 67 -14.54 8.15 4.56
CA THR A 67 -14.61 6.72 4.95
C THR A 67 -13.54 6.31 5.96
N TYR A 68 -12.74 7.26 6.44
CA TYR A 68 -11.62 7.01 7.34
C TYR A 68 -12.00 7.25 8.81
N PRO A 69 -11.27 6.67 9.78
CA PRO A 69 -11.40 7.02 11.18
C PRO A 69 -11.15 8.53 11.42
N PRO A 70 -11.79 9.15 12.43
CA PRO A 70 -11.67 10.59 12.69
C PRO A 70 -10.23 11.08 12.89
N VAL A 71 -9.34 10.20 13.37
CA VAL A 71 -7.90 10.48 13.56
C VAL A 71 -7.28 11.03 12.28
N TRP A 72 -7.64 10.52 11.11
CA TRP A 72 -7.04 10.98 9.86
C TRP A 72 -7.43 12.42 9.53
N ALA A 73 -8.69 12.80 9.74
CA ALA A 73 -9.13 14.18 9.60
C ALA A 73 -8.48 15.09 10.64
N GLY A 74 -8.38 14.63 11.90
CA GLY A 74 -7.70 15.37 12.96
C GLY A 74 -6.21 15.62 12.67
N LEU A 75 -5.49 14.61 12.21
CA LEU A 75 -4.07 14.74 11.86
C LEU A 75 -3.84 15.74 10.72
N LEU A 76 -4.75 15.77 9.75
CA LEU A 76 -4.68 16.69 8.62
C LEU A 76 -5.24 18.08 8.94
N SER A 77 -5.88 18.29 10.09
CA SER A 77 -6.47 19.57 10.47
C SER A 77 -5.52 20.76 10.29
N PRO A 78 -4.21 20.71 10.65
CA PRO A 78 -3.32 21.87 10.49
C PRO A 78 -3.11 22.28 9.03
N VAL A 79 -3.28 21.35 8.09
CA VAL A 79 -3.07 21.58 6.66
C VAL A 79 -4.38 21.67 5.87
N GLY A 80 -5.54 21.52 6.51
CA GLY A 80 -6.84 21.48 5.85
C GLY A 80 -7.14 22.73 5.01
N TRP A 81 -6.68 23.91 5.46
CA TRP A 81 -6.90 25.19 4.79
C TRP A 81 -5.91 25.52 3.67
N LEU A 82 -4.86 24.71 3.47
CA LEU A 82 -3.96 24.94 2.36
C LEU A 82 -4.74 24.88 1.04
N PRO A 83 -4.48 25.81 0.10
CA PRO A 83 -4.93 25.64 -1.27
C PRO A 83 -4.46 24.29 -1.79
N TRP A 84 -5.36 23.53 -2.42
CA TRP A 84 -5.01 22.21 -2.96
C TRP A 84 -3.89 22.30 -3.99
N ARG A 85 -3.71 23.45 -4.65
CA ARG A 85 -2.58 23.75 -5.56
C ARG A 85 -1.21 23.74 -4.89
N ILE A 86 -1.16 23.89 -3.57
CA ILE A 86 0.06 23.75 -2.76
C ILE A 86 0.11 22.34 -2.14
N ALA A 87 -1.01 21.90 -1.56
CA ALA A 87 -1.08 20.61 -0.88
C ALA A 87 -0.83 19.43 -1.83
N SER A 88 -1.34 19.49 -3.07
CA SER A 88 -1.21 18.42 -4.06
C SER A 88 0.24 18.15 -4.48
N PRO A 89 1.02 19.15 -4.98
CA PRO A 89 2.42 18.88 -5.34
C PRO A 89 3.27 18.51 -4.12
N ALA A 90 3.03 19.10 -2.94
CA ALA A 90 3.74 18.71 -1.72
C ALA A 90 3.45 17.24 -1.32
N TRP A 91 2.19 16.82 -1.38
CA TRP A 91 1.78 15.45 -1.13
C TRP A 91 2.37 14.47 -2.17
N THR A 92 2.38 14.85 -3.44
CA THR A 92 3.00 14.07 -4.52
C THR A 92 4.51 13.92 -4.30
N ALA A 93 5.21 15.00 -3.93
CA ALA A 93 6.65 14.96 -3.63
C ALA A 93 6.95 13.98 -2.48
N LEU A 94 6.15 14.02 -1.40
CA LEU A 94 6.26 13.07 -0.30
C LEU A 94 6.06 11.62 -0.78
N ASN A 95 5.03 11.36 -1.59
CA ASN A 95 4.77 10.02 -2.11
C ASN A 95 5.89 9.53 -3.06
N ILE A 96 6.50 10.39 -3.88
CA ILE A 96 7.66 10.04 -4.70
C ILE A 96 8.86 9.68 -3.81
N ALA A 97 9.15 10.48 -2.78
CA ALA A 97 10.24 10.21 -1.86
C ALA A 97 10.06 8.88 -1.11
N LEU A 98 8.84 8.60 -0.65
CA LEU A 98 8.51 7.34 0.02
C LEU A 98 8.52 6.15 -0.93
N LEU A 99 8.06 6.31 -2.18
CA LEU A 99 8.20 5.27 -3.20
C LEU A 99 9.67 4.95 -3.48
N ALA A 100 10.51 5.98 -3.63
CA ALA A 100 11.95 5.84 -3.80
C ALA A 100 12.58 5.12 -2.60
N TRP A 101 12.14 5.42 -1.38
CA TRP A 101 12.57 4.71 -0.18
C TRP A 101 12.11 3.24 -0.15
N ILE A 102 10.87 2.93 -0.52
CA ILE A 102 10.38 1.54 -0.65
C ILE A 102 11.22 0.78 -1.67
N VAL A 103 11.50 1.38 -2.84
CA VAL A 103 12.37 0.75 -3.85
C VAL A 103 13.77 0.52 -3.30
N HIS A 104 14.35 1.50 -2.61
CA HIS A 104 15.65 1.35 -1.97
C HIS A 104 15.67 0.16 -1.01
N LEU A 105 14.65 0.05 -0.14
CA LEU A 105 14.53 -1.02 0.84
C LEU A 105 14.37 -2.40 0.17
N CYS A 106 13.40 -2.52 -0.74
CA CYS A 106 12.95 -3.82 -1.26
C CYS A 106 13.87 -4.39 -2.34
N TYR A 107 14.59 -3.54 -3.06
CA TYR A 107 15.47 -3.93 -4.17
C TYR A 107 16.96 -3.86 -3.78
N ARG A 108 17.28 -3.57 -2.51
CA ARG A 108 18.66 -3.44 -2.02
C ARG A 108 19.59 -4.58 -2.45
N PRO A 109 19.24 -5.88 -2.32
CA PRO A 109 20.15 -6.96 -2.70
C PRO A 109 20.52 -6.97 -4.18
N PHE A 110 19.58 -6.58 -5.05
CA PHE A 110 19.84 -6.39 -6.47
C PHE A 110 20.71 -5.15 -6.73
N LEU A 111 20.36 -4.02 -6.12
CA LEU A 111 21.03 -2.73 -6.33
C LEU A 111 22.48 -2.75 -5.83
N ASP A 112 22.76 -3.40 -4.71
CA ASP A 112 24.10 -3.52 -4.12
C ASP A 112 25.08 -4.25 -5.08
N ARG A 113 24.57 -5.09 -5.99
CA ARG A 113 25.37 -5.82 -6.99
C ARG A 113 25.64 -5.05 -8.27
N LYS A 114 25.02 -3.90 -8.49
CA LYS A 114 25.11 -3.17 -9.76
C LYS A 114 26.31 -2.24 -9.87
N GLY A 115 27.11 -2.09 -8.82
CA GLY A 115 28.30 -1.23 -8.82
C GLY A 115 27.97 0.17 -9.33
N GLU A 116 28.67 0.62 -10.38
CA GLU A 116 28.46 1.94 -10.99
C GLU A 116 27.06 2.14 -11.59
N ALA A 117 26.37 1.08 -12.00
CA ALA A 117 25.03 1.14 -12.57
C ALA A 117 23.91 1.20 -11.50
N ARG A 118 24.26 1.19 -10.21
CA ARG A 118 23.29 1.20 -9.09
C ARG A 118 22.27 2.32 -9.21
N SER A 119 22.71 3.56 -9.44
CA SER A 119 21.81 4.72 -9.52
C SER A 119 20.87 4.64 -10.71
N ALA A 120 21.36 4.18 -11.86
CA ALA A 120 20.55 4.01 -13.06
C ALA A 120 19.45 2.96 -12.84
N TRP A 121 19.79 1.80 -12.28
CA TRP A 121 18.82 0.76 -11.93
C TRP A 121 17.81 1.23 -10.88
N PHE A 122 18.28 1.97 -9.88
CA PHE A 122 17.39 2.55 -8.87
C PHE A 122 16.34 3.47 -9.50
N VAL A 123 16.77 4.45 -10.31
CA VAL A 123 15.87 5.38 -11.00
C VAL A 123 14.92 4.64 -11.94
N MET A 124 15.41 3.68 -12.73
CA MET A 124 14.58 2.88 -13.62
C MET A 124 13.49 2.10 -12.86
N ILE A 125 13.81 1.50 -11.71
CA ILE A 125 12.83 0.76 -10.91
C ILE A 125 11.81 1.71 -10.28
N VAL A 126 12.23 2.89 -9.79
CA VAL A 126 11.30 3.90 -9.26
C VAL A 126 10.32 4.36 -10.34
N ILE A 127 10.80 4.66 -11.54
CA ILE A 127 9.95 5.07 -12.66
C ILE A 127 9.04 3.91 -13.09
N ALA A 128 9.56 2.69 -13.23
CA ALA A 128 8.76 1.51 -13.58
C ALA A 128 7.65 1.25 -12.56
N ALA A 129 7.95 1.35 -11.26
CA ALA A 129 6.95 1.26 -10.20
C ALA A 129 5.91 2.39 -10.30
N ALA A 130 6.35 3.63 -10.53
CA ALA A 130 5.48 4.80 -10.68
C ALA A 130 4.50 4.69 -11.85
N LEU A 131 4.89 3.98 -12.91
CA LEU A 131 4.05 3.73 -14.10
C LEU A 131 3.03 2.60 -13.90
N THR A 132 3.16 1.79 -12.85
CA THR A 132 2.12 0.80 -12.54
C THR A 132 0.82 1.51 -12.16
N THR A 133 -0.30 0.96 -12.59
CA THR A 133 -1.64 1.53 -12.36
C THR A 133 -1.91 1.83 -10.89
N PRO A 134 -1.60 0.94 -9.92
CA PRO A 134 -1.80 1.25 -8.50
C PRO A 134 -1.07 2.53 -8.05
N ILE A 135 0.21 2.68 -8.41
CA ILE A 135 1.04 3.79 -7.98
C ILE A 135 0.67 5.08 -8.73
N ALA A 136 0.46 4.99 -10.04
CA ALA A 136 -0.01 6.10 -10.85
C ALA A 136 -1.36 6.63 -10.34
N SER A 137 -2.28 5.73 -9.97
CA SER A 137 -3.56 6.11 -9.35
C SER A 137 -3.39 6.76 -7.98
N VAL A 138 -2.38 6.39 -7.18
CA VAL A 138 -2.10 7.09 -5.92
C VAL A 138 -1.75 8.56 -6.17
N PHE A 139 -0.88 8.85 -7.14
CA PHE A 139 -0.56 10.22 -7.53
C PHE A 139 -1.77 10.94 -8.13
N TRP A 140 -2.56 10.23 -8.94
CA TRP A 140 -3.70 10.81 -9.62
C TRP A 140 -4.81 11.25 -8.67
N PHE A 141 -5.11 10.43 -7.66
CA PHE A 141 -6.17 10.70 -6.70
C PHE A 141 -5.71 11.42 -5.41
N GLY A 142 -4.39 11.42 -5.13
CA GLY A 142 -3.83 11.99 -3.90
C GLY A 142 -4.00 11.07 -2.69
N GLN A 143 -3.86 9.76 -2.91
CA GLN A 143 -4.07 8.73 -1.88
C GLN A 143 -2.92 8.62 -0.88
N LEU A 144 -3.20 7.99 0.27
CA LEU A 144 -2.21 7.73 1.34
C LEU A 144 -1.55 6.34 1.27
N GLY A 145 -1.85 5.54 0.26
CA GLY A 145 -1.43 4.13 0.20
C GLY A 145 0.09 3.92 0.32
N ILE A 146 0.90 4.74 -0.37
CA ILE A 146 2.36 4.64 -0.32
C ILE A 146 2.88 5.02 1.07
N VAL A 147 2.27 6.01 1.72
CA VAL A 147 2.60 6.39 3.11
C VAL A 147 2.36 5.21 4.04
N LEU A 148 1.19 4.57 3.98
CA LEU A 148 0.86 3.43 4.83
C LEU A 148 1.80 2.25 4.60
N ALA A 149 2.10 1.90 3.34
CA ALA A 149 3.04 0.84 3.01
C ALA A 149 4.44 1.16 3.53
N ALA A 150 4.92 2.39 3.36
CA ALA A 150 6.25 2.79 3.82
C ALA A 150 6.38 2.71 5.34
N VAL A 151 5.38 3.22 6.07
CA VAL A 151 5.32 3.18 7.54
C VAL A 151 5.28 1.74 8.06
N CYS A 152 4.49 0.86 7.45
CA CYS A 152 4.45 -0.56 7.83
C CYS A 152 5.78 -1.26 7.56
N LEU A 153 6.38 -1.03 6.39
CA LEU A 153 7.69 -1.60 6.04
C LEU A 153 8.79 -1.11 6.99
N ALA A 154 8.75 0.17 7.40
CA ALA A 154 9.72 0.75 8.33
C ALA A 154 9.64 0.15 9.75
N ASP A 155 8.46 -0.37 10.13
CA ASP A 155 8.26 -1.02 11.42
C ASP A 155 8.69 -2.50 11.40
N VAL A 156 8.31 -3.20 10.33
CA VAL A 156 8.41 -4.66 10.25
C VAL A 156 9.79 -5.12 9.78
N VAL A 157 10.33 -4.50 8.72
CA VAL A 157 11.48 -5.03 7.98
C VAL A 157 12.83 -4.79 8.66
N PRO A 158 13.14 -3.61 9.23
CA PRO A 158 14.44 -3.37 9.86
C PRO A 158 14.66 -4.31 11.05
N ALA A 159 15.84 -4.91 11.15
CA ALA A 159 16.21 -5.75 12.30
C ALA A 159 16.16 -4.98 13.63
N ARG A 160 16.60 -3.71 13.60
CA ARG A 160 16.61 -2.77 14.73
C ARG A 160 15.86 -1.48 14.36
N PRO A 161 14.53 -1.42 14.57
CA PRO A 161 13.76 -0.21 14.30
C PRO A 161 14.13 0.91 15.29
N ARG A 162 13.93 2.17 14.86
CA ARG A 162 14.21 3.36 15.70
C ARG A 162 13.18 3.59 16.80
N LEU A 163 11.94 3.16 16.55
CA LEU A 163 10.84 3.18 17.52
C LEU A 163 10.57 1.75 17.99
N PRO A 164 9.93 1.55 19.15
CA PRO A 164 9.42 0.24 19.53
C PRO A 164 8.58 -0.34 18.40
N ARG A 165 8.91 -1.56 18.00
CA ARG A 165 8.20 -2.23 16.90
C ARG A 165 6.71 -2.32 17.24
N GLY A 166 5.86 -1.94 16.30
CA GLY A 166 4.41 -1.86 16.47
C GLY A 166 3.88 -0.44 16.50
N VAL A 167 4.68 0.57 16.86
CA VAL A 167 4.23 1.98 16.91
C VAL A 167 3.78 2.46 15.53
N LEU A 168 4.58 2.20 14.50
CA LEU A 168 4.31 2.69 13.16
C LEU A 168 3.15 1.93 12.50
N VAL A 169 3.06 0.61 12.68
CA VAL A 169 1.91 -0.18 12.26
C VAL A 169 0.65 0.27 12.99
N GLY A 170 0.70 0.47 14.32
CA GLY A 170 -0.45 0.95 15.08
C GLY A 170 -0.90 2.35 14.65
N PHE A 171 0.04 3.25 14.34
CA PHE A 171 -0.26 4.54 13.73
C PHE A 171 -0.95 4.37 12.37
N ALA A 172 -0.42 3.52 11.49
CA ALA A 172 -1.03 3.24 10.18
C ALA A 172 -2.44 2.66 10.30
N THR A 173 -2.64 1.71 11.24
CA THR A 173 -3.95 1.14 11.61
C THR A 173 -4.92 2.21 12.10
N ALA A 174 -4.43 3.20 12.85
CA ALA A 174 -5.26 4.29 13.35
C ALA A 174 -5.81 5.17 12.22
N LEU A 175 -5.00 5.38 11.16
CA LEU A 175 -5.39 6.18 10.00
C LEU A 175 -6.30 5.42 9.03
N LYS A 176 -6.07 4.11 8.85
CA LYS A 176 -6.87 3.23 8.01
C LYS A 176 -6.82 1.85 8.64
N LEU A 177 -7.94 1.14 8.79
CA LEU A 177 -7.97 -0.10 9.57
C LEU A 177 -7.14 -1.26 8.99
N THR A 178 -6.90 -1.27 7.68
CA THR A 178 -6.31 -2.41 6.95
C THR A 178 -4.90 -2.85 7.42
N PRO A 179 -3.96 -1.97 7.83
CA PRO A 179 -2.69 -2.39 8.40
C PRO A 179 -2.80 -3.14 9.73
N GLY A 180 -3.98 -3.16 10.37
CA GLY A 180 -4.23 -3.97 11.58
C GLY A 180 -3.91 -5.46 11.39
N LEU A 181 -3.91 -5.95 10.15
CA LEU A 181 -3.49 -7.33 9.84
C LEU A 181 -2.03 -7.62 10.22
N PHE A 182 -1.15 -6.62 10.26
CA PHE A 182 0.23 -6.78 10.73
C PHE A 182 0.30 -7.12 12.23
N ALA A 183 -0.62 -6.60 13.05
CA ALA A 183 -0.73 -6.99 14.44
C ALA A 183 -1.15 -8.47 14.57
N VAL A 184 -2.12 -8.91 13.75
CA VAL A 184 -2.53 -10.32 13.67
C VAL A 184 -1.38 -11.22 13.23
N TYR A 185 -0.57 -10.79 12.26
CA TYR A 185 0.65 -11.49 11.87
C TYR A 185 1.62 -11.67 13.04
N TRP A 186 1.83 -10.64 13.85
CA TRP A 186 2.66 -10.76 15.05
C TRP A 186 2.05 -11.71 16.09
N LEU A 187 0.73 -11.73 16.27
CA LEU A 187 0.07 -12.74 17.11
C LEU A 187 0.29 -14.17 16.56
N ALA A 188 0.12 -14.37 15.25
CA ALA A 188 0.30 -15.66 14.59
C ALA A 188 1.76 -16.18 14.65
N THR A 189 2.72 -15.27 14.76
CA THR A 189 4.15 -15.56 14.96
C THR A 189 4.59 -15.51 16.43
N LYS A 190 3.63 -15.43 17.37
CA LYS A 190 3.86 -15.37 18.84
C LYS A 190 4.69 -14.15 19.31
N ARG A 191 4.69 -13.09 18.52
CA ARG A 191 5.37 -11.81 18.80
C ARG A 191 4.39 -10.86 19.50
N TRP A 192 4.07 -11.17 20.75
CA TRP A 192 3.06 -10.44 21.52
C TRP A 192 3.40 -8.97 21.75
N ARG A 193 4.67 -8.63 22.05
CA ARG A 193 5.09 -7.25 22.32
C ARG A 193 4.72 -6.28 21.18
N PRO A 194 5.17 -6.48 19.93
CA PRO A 194 4.82 -5.56 18.85
C PRO A 194 3.32 -5.55 18.52
N ALA A 195 2.60 -6.68 18.69
CA ALA A 195 1.16 -6.70 18.54
C ALA A 195 0.45 -5.82 19.58
N LEU A 196 0.86 -5.91 20.85
CA LEU A 196 0.32 -5.09 21.94
C LEU A 196 0.68 -3.61 21.77
N VAL A 197 1.91 -3.29 21.33
CA VAL A 197 2.32 -1.91 21.05
C VAL A 197 1.50 -1.32 19.90
N ALA A 198 1.25 -2.09 18.83
CA ALA A 198 0.40 -1.64 17.74
C ALA A 198 -1.04 -1.38 18.19
N ALA A 199 -1.63 -2.31 18.95
CA ALA A 199 -2.97 -2.13 19.51
C ALA A 199 -3.04 -0.91 20.44
N ALA A 200 -2.07 -0.75 21.34
CA ALA A 200 -2.01 0.38 22.25
C ALA A 200 -1.86 1.72 21.51
N THR A 201 -1.01 1.76 20.47
CA THR A 201 -0.83 2.97 19.65
C THR A 201 -2.10 3.33 18.89
N SER A 202 -2.76 2.36 18.26
CA SER A 202 -4.01 2.61 17.53
C SER A 202 -5.14 3.03 18.46
N LEU A 203 -5.33 2.32 19.56
CA LEU A 203 -6.33 2.65 20.59
C LEU A 203 -6.06 4.03 21.19
N GLY A 204 -4.81 4.35 21.52
CA GLY A 204 -4.44 5.66 22.06
C GLY A 204 -4.80 6.81 21.12
N LEU A 205 -4.53 6.65 19.82
CA LEU A 205 -4.90 7.66 18.81
C LEU A 205 -6.41 7.77 18.63
N TRP A 206 -7.15 6.66 18.60
CA TRP A 206 -8.61 6.68 18.53
C TRP A 206 -9.23 7.31 19.77
N LEU A 207 -8.71 7.03 20.96
CA LEU A 207 -9.15 7.66 22.20
C LEU A 207 -8.83 9.16 22.19
N ALA A 208 -7.66 9.57 21.71
CA ALA A 208 -7.34 10.99 21.55
C ALA A 208 -8.35 11.68 20.62
N ALA A 209 -8.70 11.06 19.49
CA ALA A 209 -9.76 11.59 18.62
C ALA A 209 -11.14 11.58 19.28
N ALA A 210 -11.45 10.60 20.12
CA ALA A 210 -12.70 10.54 20.88
C ALA A 210 -12.79 11.62 21.96
N VAL A 211 -11.67 12.01 22.58
CA VAL A 211 -11.61 13.13 23.52
C VAL A 211 -11.85 14.46 22.80
N VAL A 212 -11.25 14.65 21.63
CA VAL A 212 -11.35 15.91 20.86
C VAL A 212 -12.70 16.02 20.14
N ARG A 213 -13.19 14.92 19.55
CA ARG A 213 -14.43 14.82 18.76
C ARG A 213 -15.20 13.53 19.13
N PRO A 214 -15.89 13.51 20.27
CA PRO A 214 -16.62 12.34 20.76
C PRO A 214 -17.78 11.94 19.84
N ASP A 215 -18.44 12.93 19.22
CA ASP A 215 -19.53 12.77 18.26
C ASP A 215 -19.10 11.94 17.04
N LEU A 216 -18.00 12.35 16.39
CA LEU A 216 -17.45 11.67 15.22
C LEU A 216 -16.95 10.27 15.55
N SER A 217 -16.31 10.12 16.71
CA SER A 217 -15.77 8.83 17.13
C SER A 217 -16.89 7.84 17.45
N ARG A 218 -17.95 8.28 18.14
CA ARG A 218 -19.15 7.46 18.37
C ARG A 218 -19.77 7.05 17.04
N GLN A 219 -20.04 8.00 16.14
CA GLN A 219 -20.65 7.73 14.84
C GLN A 219 -19.80 6.73 14.02
N PHE A 220 -18.48 6.88 14.03
CA PHE A 220 -17.59 5.98 13.30
C PHE A 220 -17.66 4.54 13.82
N TRP A 221 -17.48 4.35 15.13
CA TRP A 221 -17.33 3.03 15.74
C TRP A 221 -18.65 2.28 15.92
N THR A 222 -19.80 2.97 16.00
CA THR A 222 -21.11 2.31 16.16
C THR A 222 -21.85 2.10 14.84
N ASP A 223 -21.46 2.81 13.77
CA ASP A 223 -22.24 2.81 12.52
C ASP A 223 -21.35 2.74 11.27
N VAL A 224 -20.54 3.77 11.03
CA VAL A 224 -19.83 3.95 9.74
C VAL A 224 -18.93 2.77 9.38
N VAL A 225 -18.22 2.21 10.37
CA VAL A 225 -17.28 1.10 10.15
C VAL A 225 -17.94 -0.17 9.62
N PHE A 226 -19.25 -0.34 9.84
CA PHE A 226 -20.00 -1.53 9.40
C PHE A 226 -20.70 -1.35 8.04
N ARG A 227 -20.78 -0.11 7.54
CA ARG A 227 -21.48 0.25 6.29
C ARG A 227 -20.53 0.29 5.09
N ASN A 228 -20.12 -0.88 4.61
CA ASN A 228 -19.18 -1.01 3.50
C ASN A 228 -19.69 -0.38 2.20
N GLU A 229 -21.00 -0.36 1.98
CA GLU A 229 -21.67 0.27 0.84
C GLU A 229 -21.40 1.77 0.73
N ARG A 230 -21.02 2.44 1.83
CA ARG A 230 -20.60 3.85 1.80
C ARG A 230 -19.27 4.05 1.08
N VAL A 231 -18.41 3.04 1.03
CA VAL A 231 -17.07 3.18 0.43
C VAL A 231 -17.16 3.23 -1.09
N GLY A 232 -18.17 2.58 -1.67
CA GLY A 232 -18.46 2.55 -3.10
C GLY A 232 -19.09 1.22 -3.52
N ASP A 233 -19.49 1.10 -4.79
CA ASP A 233 -20.02 -0.15 -5.32
C ASP A 233 -18.92 -1.21 -5.43
N ALA A 234 -19.07 -2.31 -4.69
CA ALA A 234 -18.13 -3.42 -4.69
C ALA A 234 -17.96 -4.07 -6.07
N ARG A 235 -18.94 -3.92 -6.98
CA ARG A 235 -18.87 -4.45 -8.35
C ARG A 235 -17.94 -3.66 -9.25
N PHE A 236 -17.64 -2.41 -8.92
CA PHE A 236 -16.82 -1.57 -9.78
C PHE A 236 -15.46 -2.24 -10.05
N VAL A 237 -15.03 -2.28 -11.31
CA VAL A 237 -13.87 -3.08 -11.76
C VAL A 237 -12.58 -2.74 -11.00
N SER A 238 -12.46 -1.49 -10.52
CA SER A 238 -11.31 -1.09 -9.71
C SER A 238 -11.19 -1.87 -8.39
N ASN A 239 -12.27 -2.46 -7.87
CA ASN A 239 -12.24 -3.30 -6.67
C ASN A 239 -11.65 -4.68 -6.97
N GLN A 240 -10.36 -4.86 -6.71
CA GLN A 240 -9.59 -6.09 -6.96
C GLN A 240 -9.42 -6.95 -5.70
N SER A 241 -10.46 -7.01 -4.86
CA SER A 241 -10.57 -7.93 -3.72
C SER A 241 -11.26 -9.24 -4.09
N VAL A 242 -11.21 -10.25 -3.21
CA VAL A 242 -12.00 -11.48 -3.36
C VAL A 242 -13.49 -11.16 -3.41
N HIS A 243 -13.96 -10.25 -2.56
CA HIS A 243 -15.36 -9.83 -2.55
C HIS A 243 -15.78 -9.20 -3.90
N GLY A 244 -14.98 -8.25 -4.40
CA GLY A 244 -15.23 -7.59 -5.67
C GLY A 244 -15.31 -8.56 -6.85
N TRP A 245 -14.43 -9.57 -6.86
CA TRP A 245 -14.48 -10.64 -7.84
C TRP A 245 -15.80 -11.39 -7.75
N LEU A 246 -16.14 -11.93 -6.58
CA LEU A 246 -17.36 -12.73 -6.37
C LEU A 246 -18.62 -12.00 -6.88
N VAL A 247 -18.81 -10.75 -6.45
CA VAL A 247 -20.02 -9.98 -6.81
C VAL A 247 -20.08 -9.63 -8.29
N ARG A 248 -18.94 -9.40 -8.97
CA ARG A 248 -18.90 -9.24 -10.44
C ARG A 248 -19.22 -10.53 -11.17
N SER A 249 -18.83 -11.66 -10.61
CA SER A 249 -19.13 -12.99 -11.15
C SER A 249 -20.54 -13.50 -10.79
N GLY A 250 -21.38 -12.67 -10.16
CA GLY A 250 -22.77 -13.01 -9.81
C GLY A 250 -22.94 -13.77 -8.49
N TRP A 251 -21.85 -13.99 -7.73
CA TRP A 251 -21.89 -14.64 -6.42
C TRP A 251 -22.00 -13.59 -5.32
N SER A 252 -23.07 -13.67 -4.52
CA SER A 252 -23.37 -12.67 -3.49
C SER A 252 -23.59 -13.26 -2.09
N GLU A 253 -23.36 -14.56 -1.94
CA GLU A 253 -23.56 -15.32 -0.72
C GLU A 253 -22.52 -14.93 0.33
N PRO A 254 -22.94 -14.32 1.47
CA PRO A 254 -21.99 -13.83 2.47
C PRO A 254 -21.09 -14.94 3.05
N LEU A 255 -21.62 -16.15 3.20
CA LEU A 255 -20.89 -17.30 3.73
C LEU A 255 -19.76 -17.77 2.79
N LEU A 256 -19.97 -17.70 1.47
CA LEU A 256 -18.95 -18.04 0.49
C LEU A 256 -17.79 -17.04 0.57
N TRP A 257 -18.11 -15.74 0.65
CA TRP A 257 -17.11 -14.70 0.79
C TRP A 257 -16.30 -14.88 2.10
N VAL A 258 -16.97 -15.08 3.23
CA VAL A 258 -16.31 -15.30 4.53
C VAL A 258 -15.42 -16.54 4.48
N PHE A 259 -15.89 -17.64 3.90
CA PHE A 259 -15.09 -18.86 3.74
C PHE A 259 -13.82 -18.60 2.91
N LEU A 260 -13.94 -17.94 1.76
CA LEU A 260 -12.79 -17.65 0.90
C LEU A 260 -11.82 -16.66 1.56
N VAL A 261 -12.32 -15.66 2.28
CA VAL A 261 -11.49 -14.76 3.10
C VAL A 261 -10.74 -15.53 4.18
N ALA A 262 -11.40 -16.46 4.87
CA ALA A 262 -10.75 -17.29 5.88
C ALA A 262 -9.64 -18.16 5.29
N VAL A 263 -9.86 -18.75 4.10
CA VAL A 263 -8.84 -19.53 3.37
C VAL A 263 -7.66 -18.65 2.98
N VAL A 264 -7.91 -17.48 2.38
CA VAL A 264 -6.86 -16.52 2.00
C VAL A 264 -6.07 -16.05 3.22
N LEU A 265 -6.76 -15.72 4.32
CA LEU A 265 -6.15 -15.29 5.57
C LEU A 265 -5.27 -16.39 6.17
N PHE A 266 -5.77 -17.63 6.18
CA PHE A 266 -5.00 -18.79 6.65
C PHE A 266 -3.73 -19.00 5.82
N ILE A 267 -3.84 -19.02 4.49
CA ILE A 267 -2.69 -19.17 3.59
C ILE A 267 -1.69 -18.04 3.79
N GLY A 268 -2.17 -16.79 3.82
CA GLY A 268 -1.33 -15.61 3.99
C GLY A 268 -0.57 -15.60 5.32
N LEU A 269 -1.25 -15.89 6.43
CA LEU A 269 -0.61 -15.97 7.75
C LEU A 269 0.37 -17.15 7.85
N ALA A 270 0.02 -18.31 7.28
CA ALA A 270 0.91 -19.47 7.25
C ALA A 270 2.18 -19.18 6.44
N ARG A 271 2.05 -18.60 5.25
CA ARG A 271 3.18 -18.20 4.40
C ARG A 271 4.02 -17.11 5.04
N ALA A 272 3.40 -16.09 5.64
CA ALA A 272 4.13 -15.05 6.36
C ALA A 272 4.87 -15.61 7.57
N ARG A 273 4.31 -16.61 8.27
CA ARG A 273 5.00 -17.32 9.34
C ARG A 273 6.20 -18.11 8.83
N VAL A 274 6.09 -18.80 7.70
CA VAL A 274 7.22 -19.48 7.06
C VAL A 274 8.33 -18.47 6.71
N ALA A 275 7.96 -17.33 6.12
CA ALA A 275 8.88 -16.24 5.81
C ALA A 275 9.58 -15.68 7.06
N HIS A 276 8.82 -15.45 8.14
CA HIS A 276 9.35 -15.03 9.42
C HIS A 276 10.34 -16.03 10.01
N THR A 277 9.99 -17.33 10.04
CA THR A 277 10.88 -18.38 10.56
C THR A 277 12.15 -18.54 9.73
N ALA A 278 12.08 -18.22 8.43
CA ALA A 278 13.24 -18.17 7.57
C ALA A 278 14.07 -16.89 7.76
N GLY A 279 13.59 -15.88 8.50
CA GLY A 279 14.28 -14.60 8.67
C GLY A 279 14.04 -13.58 7.54
N ASP A 280 13.06 -13.82 6.66
CA ASP A 280 12.70 -12.93 5.54
C ASP A 280 11.48 -12.07 5.89
N GLU A 281 11.68 -11.05 6.74
CA GLU A 281 10.64 -10.11 7.14
C GLU A 281 10.11 -9.27 5.98
N LEU A 282 10.89 -9.06 4.92
CA LEU A 282 10.43 -8.36 3.73
C LEU A 282 9.38 -9.20 3.00
N ALA A 283 9.64 -10.49 2.78
CA ALA A 283 8.65 -11.40 2.20
C ALA A 283 7.42 -11.53 3.11
N ALA A 284 7.62 -11.68 4.43
CA ALA A 284 6.51 -11.76 5.39
C ALA A 284 5.62 -10.51 5.31
N ALA A 285 6.21 -9.32 5.37
CA ALA A 285 5.46 -8.07 5.30
C ALA A 285 4.72 -7.89 3.97
N THR A 286 5.36 -8.28 2.87
CA THR A 286 4.77 -8.24 1.53
C THR A 286 3.56 -9.17 1.41
N ILE A 287 3.69 -10.40 1.91
CA ILE A 287 2.61 -11.40 1.94
C ILE A 287 1.42 -10.88 2.74
N ILE A 288 1.66 -10.28 3.91
CA ILE A 288 0.60 -9.68 4.73
C ILE A 288 -0.07 -8.51 4.01
N GLY A 289 0.71 -7.65 3.35
CA GLY A 289 0.20 -6.57 2.53
C GLY A 289 -0.72 -7.03 1.40
N ILE A 290 -0.31 -8.08 0.67
CA ILE A 290 -1.12 -8.71 -0.39
C ILE A 290 -2.37 -9.38 0.20
N THR A 291 -2.23 -10.06 1.33
CA THR A 291 -3.35 -10.70 2.04
C THR A 291 -4.41 -9.65 2.38
N ALA A 292 -3.99 -8.49 2.91
CA ALA A 292 -4.89 -7.39 3.24
C ALA A 292 -5.69 -6.87 2.03
N LEU A 293 -5.09 -6.88 0.82
CA LEU A 293 -5.80 -6.52 -0.41
C LEU A 293 -6.89 -7.53 -0.77
N LEU A 294 -6.59 -8.82 -0.63
CA LEU A 294 -7.54 -9.88 -0.99
C LEU A 294 -8.69 -9.99 0.01
N VAL A 295 -8.42 -9.82 1.31
CA VAL A 295 -9.42 -10.01 2.37
C VAL A 295 -10.32 -8.80 2.63
N SER A 296 -9.89 -7.59 2.22
CA SER A 296 -10.71 -6.38 2.34
C SER A 296 -11.99 -6.52 1.50
N PRO A 297 -13.17 -6.07 1.97
CA PRO A 297 -14.38 -6.06 1.14
C PRO A 297 -14.24 -5.19 -0.11
N ILE A 298 -13.40 -4.15 -0.02
CA ILE A 298 -13.08 -3.24 -1.11
C ILE A 298 -11.58 -2.99 -1.16
N SER A 299 -10.97 -3.33 -2.28
CA SER A 299 -9.58 -3.05 -2.61
C SER A 299 -9.49 -2.35 -3.96
N TRP A 300 -9.70 -1.03 -3.95
CA TRP A 300 -9.51 -0.19 -5.14
C TRP A 300 -8.11 -0.37 -5.73
N ILE A 301 -7.98 -0.11 -7.04
CA ILE A 301 -6.74 -0.33 -7.79
C ILE A 301 -5.53 0.37 -7.15
N HIS A 302 -5.74 1.57 -6.58
CA HIS A 302 -4.71 2.36 -5.90
C HIS A 302 -4.27 1.80 -4.53
N HIS A 303 -4.97 0.81 -3.97
CA HIS A 303 -4.52 0.11 -2.76
C HIS A 303 -3.34 -0.84 -3.06
N GLY A 304 -3.16 -1.26 -4.33
CA GLY A 304 -2.20 -2.27 -4.78
C GLY A 304 -0.71 -1.91 -4.68
N VAL A 305 -0.30 -1.03 -3.77
CA VAL A 305 1.11 -0.58 -3.58
C VAL A 305 2.06 -1.76 -3.30
N TRP A 306 1.56 -2.83 -2.67
CA TRP A 306 2.32 -4.02 -2.28
C TRP A 306 2.90 -4.83 -3.45
N ILE A 307 2.52 -4.53 -4.69
CA ILE A 307 3.16 -5.10 -5.89
C ILE A 307 4.62 -4.67 -6.04
N VAL A 308 4.98 -3.49 -5.53
CA VAL A 308 6.35 -2.96 -5.57
C VAL A 308 7.29 -3.80 -4.68
N PRO A 309 6.99 -4.00 -3.37
CA PRO A 309 7.80 -4.91 -2.56
C PRO A 309 7.74 -6.36 -3.08
N ALA A 310 6.61 -6.83 -3.64
CA ALA A 310 6.52 -8.18 -4.24
C ALA A 310 7.49 -8.39 -5.40
N ALA A 311 7.57 -7.43 -6.33
CA ALA A 311 8.55 -7.47 -7.42
C ALA A 311 10.00 -7.40 -6.87
N GLY A 312 10.26 -6.65 -5.80
CA GLY A 312 11.55 -6.66 -5.11
C GLY A 312 11.92 -8.02 -4.48
N VAL A 313 10.95 -8.66 -3.82
CA VAL A 313 11.11 -10.01 -3.24
C VAL A 313 11.40 -11.05 -4.33
N LEU A 314 10.64 -11.03 -5.43
CA LEU A 314 10.86 -11.86 -6.62
C LEU A 314 12.23 -11.63 -7.23
N LEU A 315 12.62 -10.36 -7.41
CA LEU A 315 13.87 -10.03 -8.09
C LEU A 315 15.10 -10.61 -7.38
N GLY A 316 15.10 -10.66 -6.04
CA GLY A 316 16.22 -11.24 -5.33
C GLY A 316 17.46 -10.34 -5.37
N ASP A 317 18.59 -11.01 -5.54
CA ASP A 317 19.86 -10.41 -5.95
C ASP A 317 19.99 -10.31 -7.49
N GLY A 318 18.97 -10.78 -8.22
CA GLY A 318 18.87 -10.76 -9.68
C GLY A 318 19.80 -11.72 -10.42
N ARG A 319 20.35 -12.76 -9.76
CA ARG A 319 21.16 -13.78 -10.45
C ARG A 319 20.32 -14.71 -11.32
N GLU A 320 19.16 -15.14 -10.81
CA GLU A 320 18.31 -16.10 -11.50
C GLU A 320 17.47 -15.41 -12.57
N THR A 321 17.52 -15.94 -13.80
CA THR A 321 16.78 -15.35 -14.94
C THR A 321 15.27 -15.42 -14.74
N TRP A 322 14.74 -16.55 -14.26
CA TRP A 322 13.30 -16.70 -14.03
C TRP A 322 12.78 -15.67 -13.01
N ARG A 323 13.52 -15.40 -11.93
CA ARG A 323 13.21 -14.37 -10.93
C ARG A 323 13.11 -12.97 -11.54
N ARG A 324 14.07 -12.62 -12.42
CA ARG A 324 14.07 -11.34 -13.15
C ARG A 324 12.85 -11.22 -14.06
N VAL A 325 12.55 -12.28 -14.81
CA VAL A 325 11.38 -12.34 -15.71
C VAL A 325 10.08 -12.23 -14.91
N CYS A 326 9.93 -12.94 -13.81
CA CYS A 326 8.76 -12.85 -12.94
C CYS A 326 8.59 -11.45 -12.34
N ALA A 327 9.66 -10.83 -11.83
CA ALA A 327 9.59 -9.48 -11.27
C ALA A 327 9.17 -8.44 -12.34
N ALA A 328 9.74 -8.53 -13.55
CA ALA A 328 9.36 -7.67 -14.67
C ALA A 328 7.92 -7.95 -15.13
N GLY A 329 7.52 -9.22 -15.21
CA GLY A 329 6.18 -9.65 -15.59
C GLY A 329 5.11 -9.14 -14.62
N VAL A 330 5.38 -9.19 -13.30
CA VAL A 330 4.49 -8.60 -12.29
C VAL A 330 4.32 -7.11 -12.55
N LEU A 331 5.40 -6.33 -12.66
CA LEU A 331 5.27 -4.89 -12.94
C LEU A 331 4.53 -4.64 -14.26
N ALA A 332 4.81 -5.42 -15.30
CA ALA A 332 4.16 -5.30 -16.60
C ALA A 332 2.63 -5.52 -16.51
N VAL A 333 2.18 -6.55 -15.79
CA VAL A 333 0.74 -6.80 -15.55
C VAL A 333 0.07 -5.58 -14.94
N PHE A 334 0.72 -4.90 -13.99
CA PHE A 334 0.15 -3.72 -13.34
C PHE A 334 0.34 -2.42 -14.14
N VAL A 335 1.27 -2.34 -15.08
CA VAL A 335 1.34 -1.25 -16.07
C VAL A 335 0.20 -1.38 -17.08
N LEU A 336 -0.12 -2.61 -17.49
CA LEU A 336 -1.27 -2.87 -18.35
C LEU A 336 -2.56 -2.68 -17.55
N ARG A 337 -3.39 -1.74 -17.99
CA ARG A 337 -4.69 -1.47 -17.35
C ARG A 337 -5.75 -2.48 -17.80
N LEU A 338 -5.41 -3.77 -17.80
CA LEU A 338 -6.28 -4.85 -18.32
C LEU A 338 -7.69 -4.81 -17.71
N PRO A 339 -7.87 -4.63 -16.38
CA PRO A 339 -9.21 -4.55 -15.82
C PRO A 339 -10.04 -3.42 -16.43
N ASP A 340 -9.46 -2.21 -16.50
CA ASP A 340 -10.14 -1.03 -17.03
C ASP A 340 -10.38 -1.14 -18.54
N TRP A 341 -9.41 -1.68 -19.31
CA TRP A 341 -9.54 -1.82 -20.76
C TRP A 341 -10.66 -2.78 -21.15
N VAL A 342 -10.83 -3.86 -20.40
CA VAL A 342 -11.91 -4.82 -20.65
C VAL A 342 -13.26 -4.25 -20.20
N ALA A 343 -13.33 -3.69 -18.98
CA ALA A 343 -14.57 -3.12 -18.45
C ALA A 343 -15.09 -1.92 -19.27
N ASP A 344 -14.20 -1.06 -19.78
CA ASP A 344 -14.55 0.07 -20.63
C ASP A 344 -14.78 -0.34 -22.11
N GLY A 345 -14.66 -1.62 -22.46
CA GLY A 345 -14.85 -2.13 -23.81
C GLY A 345 -13.72 -1.81 -24.81
N ARG A 346 -12.61 -1.22 -24.37
CA ARG A 346 -11.42 -0.96 -25.21
C ARG A 346 -10.70 -2.24 -25.65
N LEU A 347 -10.88 -3.32 -24.90
CA LEU A 347 -10.32 -4.64 -25.17
C LEU A 347 -11.44 -5.70 -25.11
N ALA A 348 -11.96 -6.10 -26.29
CA ALA A 348 -12.97 -7.14 -26.40
C ALA A 348 -12.30 -8.53 -26.47
N VAL A 349 -12.60 -9.39 -25.48
CA VAL A 349 -11.94 -10.71 -25.32
C VAL A 349 -12.93 -11.87 -25.20
N GLY A 350 -14.22 -11.61 -25.39
CA GLY A 350 -15.29 -12.60 -25.28
C GLY A 350 -15.62 -13.03 -23.85
N PRO A 351 -16.72 -13.76 -23.65
CA PRO A 351 -17.30 -14.02 -22.33
C PRO A 351 -16.42 -14.88 -21.40
N PHE A 352 -15.53 -15.70 -21.97
CA PHE A 352 -14.65 -16.57 -21.18
C PHE A 352 -13.45 -15.84 -20.57
N LEU A 353 -12.86 -14.88 -21.30
CA LEU A 353 -11.69 -14.15 -20.84
C LEU A 353 -12.05 -12.87 -20.08
N THR A 354 -13.22 -12.29 -20.32
CA THR A 354 -13.68 -11.07 -19.63
C THR A 354 -13.57 -11.20 -18.10
N PRO A 355 -14.12 -12.22 -17.44
CA PRO A 355 -14.03 -12.34 -15.98
C PRO A 355 -12.59 -12.49 -15.48
N LEU A 356 -11.71 -13.13 -16.26
CA LEU A 356 -10.30 -13.29 -15.87
C LEU A 356 -9.54 -11.97 -15.97
N LEU A 357 -9.75 -11.20 -17.02
CA LEU A 357 -9.03 -9.95 -17.26
C LEU A 357 -9.58 -8.78 -16.45
N GLU A 358 -10.90 -8.73 -16.20
CA GLU A 358 -11.50 -7.81 -15.22
C GLU A 358 -10.98 -8.04 -13.80
N ASN A 359 -10.56 -9.27 -13.49
CA ASN A 359 -9.99 -9.65 -12.19
C ASN A 359 -8.49 -9.93 -12.27
N ALA A 360 -7.79 -9.44 -13.31
CA ALA A 360 -6.39 -9.77 -13.55
C ALA A 360 -5.49 -9.40 -12.36
N TYR A 361 -5.79 -8.30 -11.66
CA TYR A 361 -4.98 -7.85 -10.53
C TYR A 361 -5.28 -8.69 -9.28
N ALA A 362 -6.55 -9.02 -9.02
CA ALA A 362 -6.91 -9.96 -7.96
C ALA A 362 -6.26 -11.34 -8.19
N LEU A 363 -6.26 -11.84 -9.42
CA LEU A 363 -5.57 -13.07 -9.79
C LEU A 363 -4.06 -12.96 -9.56
N ALA A 364 -3.43 -11.85 -9.97
CA ALA A 364 -2.02 -11.60 -9.71
C ALA A 364 -1.72 -11.57 -8.20
N TYR A 365 -2.59 -10.98 -7.37
CA TYR A 365 -2.45 -11.01 -5.92
C TYR A 365 -2.53 -12.44 -5.35
N VAL A 366 -3.45 -13.28 -5.84
CA VAL A 366 -3.54 -14.70 -5.43
C VAL A 366 -2.27 -15.45 -5.82
N LEU A 367 -1.78 -15.28 -7.06
CA LEU A 367 -0.55 -15.92 -7.51
C LEU A 367 0.66 -15.47 -6.67
N LEU A 368 0.76 -14.18 -6.37
CA LEU A 368 1.81 -13.67 -5.49
C LEU A 368 1.65 -14.24 -4.07
N LEU A 369 0.45 -14.27 -3.51
CA LEU A 369 0.21 -14.83 -2.17
C LEU A 369 0.72 -16.27 -2.04
N VAL A 370 0.45 -17.10 -3.05
CA VAL A 370 0.80 -18.53 -3.05
C VAL A 370 2.28 -18.75 -3.39
N PHE A 371 2.81 -18.05 -4.41
CA PHE A 371 4.09 -18.38 -5.04
C PHE A 371 5.22 -17.38 -4.74
N LEU A 372 4.99 -16.28 -4.01
CA LEU A 372 6.06 -15.33 -3.69
C LEU A 372 7.18 -16.04 -2.93
N PRO A 373 8.44 -16.00 -3.41
CA PRO A 373 9.51 -16.80 -2.83
C PRO A 373 9.88 -16.28 -1.44
N VAL A 374 10.17 -17.20 -0.53
CA VAL A 374 10.75 -16.92 0.79
C VAL A 374 12.25 -17.15 0.69
N ARG A 375 13.06 -16.15 1.04
CA ARG A 375 14.51 -16.31 1.08
C ARG A 375 14.92 -16.88 2.44
N THR A 376 15.92 -17.75 2.43
CA THR A 376 16.74 -17.99 3.61
C THR A 376 17.91 -17.00 3.55
N PRO A 377 18.14 -16.16 4.58
CA PRO A 377 19.37 -15.42 4.73
C PRO A 377 20.55 -16.36 4.56
N ALA A 378 21.55 -15.95 3.78
CA ALA A 378 22.81 -16.68 3.76
C ALA A 378 23.35 -16.70 5.20
N PRO A 379 23.91 -17.82 5.69
CA PRO A 379 24.65 -17.84 6.93
C PRO A 379 25.68 -16.71 6.92
N ASP A 380 25.79 -15.98 8.02
CA ASP A 380 26.82 -14.95 8.16
C ASP A 380 28.19 -15.64 7.98
N PRO A 381 29.00 -15.30 6.97
CA PRO A 381 30.25 -16.01 6.71
C PRO A 381 31.28 -15.85 7.84
N TYR A 382 31.02 -14.94 8.78
CA TYR A 382 31.79 -14.76 10.00
C TYR A 382 30.85 -14.84 11.21
N PRO A 383 30.70 -16.02 11.87
CA PRO A 383 30.10 -16.03 13.19
C PRO A 383 30.90 -15.07 14.08
N ALA A 384 30.22 -14.16 14.76
CA ALA A 384 30.85 -13.28 15.73
C ALA A 384 31.60 -14.17 16.73
N VAL A 385 32.93 -14.15 16.67
CA VAL A 385 33.78 -14.84 17.65
C VAL A 385 33.43 -14.24 18.99
N GLY A 386 32.79 -15.05 19.84
CA GLY A 386 32.48 -14.66 21.20
C GLY A 386 33.76 -14.19 21.87
N SER A 387 33.72 -12.95 22.36
CA SER A 387 34.74 -12.38 23.23
C SER A 387 34.84 -13.26 24.48
N SER A 388 35.69 -14.29 24.44
CA SER A 388 36.16 -14.99 25.62
C SER A 388 37.16 -14.08 26.32
N ALA A 389 36.65 -13.17 27.15
CA ALA A 389 37.48 -12.55 28.17
C ALA A 389 37.81 -13.63 29.21
N PRO A 390 39.09 -13.93 29.49
CA PRO A 390 39.44 -14.79 30.60
C PRO A 390 39.16 -14.09 31.93
N ALA A 391 38.81 -14.92 32.93
CA ALA A 391 38.29 -14.58 34.25
C ALA A 391 39.19 -13.67 35.10
#